data_AF-A0A292YD27-F1
#
_entry.id   AF-A0A292YD27-F1
#
_cell.length_a   1.000
_cell.length_b   1.000
_cell.length_c   1.000
_cell.angle_alpha   90.00
_cell.angle_beta   90.00
_cell.angle_gamma   90.00
#
_symmetry.space_group_name_H-M   'P 1'
#
loop_
_entity.id
_entity.type
_entity.pdbx_description
1 polymer ?
#
loop_
_entity_poly.entity_id
_entity_poly.type
_entity_poly.pdbx_seq_one_letter_code
_entity_poly.pdbx_strand_id
1 'polypeptide(L)'
;MKKIFPLFFFLVFSNASILYKNKNYCIEDFYYKNGRFYYLRSKNNRWYSTSTRNNNLEYGYYYDDDNNTCEYNQTLKELHIRYFDYYFLWGLSGLLIGFSVLIGFILAILS
;
A
#
# COMPACT_ATOMS: atom_id res chain seq x y z
N MET A 1 28.03 21.71 17.99
CA MET A 1 26.59 21.41 17.86
C MET A 1 26.48 20.09 17.13
N LYS A 2 26.16 19.01 17.86
CA LYS A 2 26.30 17.62 17.42
C LYS A 2 25.02 17.15 16.72
N LYS A 3 25.17 16.83 15.43
CA LYS A 3 24.48 15.78 14.66
C LYS A 3 22.96 15.68 14.85
N ILE A 4 22.20 16.47 14.09
CA ILE A 4 20.82 16.11 13.75
C ILE A 4 20.90 14.95 12.76
N PHE A 5 20.71 13.75 13.29
CA PHE A 5 20.67 12.48 12.56
C PHE A 5 19.48 12.48 11.59
N PRO A 6 19.59 11.90 10.38
CA PRO A 6 18.56 12.06 9.36
C PRO A 6 17.32 11.25 9.75
N LEU A 7 16.26 11.95 10.12
CA LEU A 7 14.95 11.38 10.52
C LEU A 7 14.12 10.87 9.31
N PHE A 8 14.74 10.71 8.14
CA PHE A 8 14.06 10.42 6.87
C PHE A 8 14.08 8.94 6.43
N PHE A 9 14.53 8.01 7.28
CA PHE A 9 14.68 6.59 6.91
C PHE A 9 13.54 5.68 7.38
N PHE A 10 12.28 6.08 7.15
CA PHE A 10 11.15 5.14 7.22
C PHE A 10 10.23 5.33 6.01
N LEU A 11 10.79 5.27 4.81
CA LEU A 11 10.02 4.87 3.64
C LEU A 11 9.97 3.35 3.62
N VAL A 12 9.23 2.76 4.56
CA VAL A 12 8.80 1.37 4.43
C VAL A 12 7.82 1.37 3.27
N PHE A 13 8.27 0.90 2.11
CA PHE A 13 7.40 0.61 0.98
C PHE A 13 6.43 -0.48 1.43
N SER A 14 5.23 -0.09 1.87
CA SER A 14 4.15 -1.04 2.12
C SER A 14 3.74 -1.64 0.78
N ASN A 15 4.24 -2.85 0.48
CA ASN A 15 3.79 -3.66 -0.65
C ASN A 15 2.36 -4.13 -0.34
N ALA A 16 1.38 -3.32 -0.72
CA ALA A 16 -0.02 -3.69 -0.59
C ALA A 16 -0.46 -4.46 -1.83
N SER A 17 -0.54 -5.78 -1.69
CA SER A 17 -1.11 -6.65 -2.71
C SER A 17 -2.65 -6.61 -2.69
N ILE A 18 -3.26 -7.09 -3.76
CA ILE A 18 -4.72 -7.14 -3.95
C ILE A 18 -5.14 -8.60 -4.01
N LEU A 19 -6.14 -9.00 -3.23
CA LEU A 19 -6.73 -10.32 -3.33
C LEU A 19 -7.61 -10.41 -4.57
N TYR A 20 -7.28 -11.32 -5.49
CA TYR A 20 -8.18 -11.73 -6.54
C TYR A 20 -9.08 -12.87 -6.04
N LYS A 21 -10.23 -12.51 -5.48
CA LYS A 21 -11.12 -13.40 -4.71
C LYS A 21 -11.55 -14.64 -5.49
N ASN A 22 -11.82 -14.51 -6.79
CA ASN A 22 -12.24 -15.65 -7.62
C ASN A 22 -11.23 -16.80 -7.69
N LYS A 23 -9.95 -16.49 -7.47
CA LYS A 23 -8.86 -17.45 -7.60
C LYS A 23 -8.05 -17.61 -6.32
N ASN A 24 -8.39 -16.85 -5.28
CA ASN A 24 -7.76 -16.88 -3.97
C ASN A 24 -6.23 -16.72 -4.02
N TYR A 25 -5.73 -15.77 -4.82
CA TYR A 25 -4.32 -15.39 -4.86
C TYR A 25 -4.15 -13.88 -5.01
N CYS A 26 -2.91 -13.42 -4.82
CA CYS A 26 -2.57 -12.01 -4.74
C CYS A 26 -2.08 -11.52 -6.09
N ILE A 27 -2.48 -10.30 -6.40
CA ILE A 27 -2.01 -9.57 -7.56
C ILE A 27 -1.44 -8.23 -7.09
N GLU A 28 -0.38 -7.79 -7.75
CA GLU A 28 0.26 -6.49 -7.47
C GLU A 28 -0.35 -5.38 -8.33
N ASP A 29 -0.78 -5.72 -9.54
CA ASP A 29 -1.29 -4.76 -10.51
C ASP A 29 -2.28 -5.43 -11.46
N PHE A 30 -3.15 -4.63 -12.08
CA PHE A 30 -4.10 -5.10 -13.07
C PHE A 30 -4.55 -4.00 -14.03
N TYR A 31 -4.98 -4.42 -15.22
CA TYR A 31 -5.62 -3.54 -16.19
C TYR A 31 -6.63 -4.29 -17.06
N TYR A 32 -7.49 -3.54 -17.73
CA TYR A 32 -8.44 -4.07 -18.70
C TYR A 32 -8.05 -3.62 -20.11
N LYS A 33 -7.95 -4.57 -21.04
CA LYS A 33 -7.69 -4.28 -22.45
C LYS A 33 -8.45 -5.25 -23.35
N ASN A 34 -9.13 -4.73 -24.37
CA ASN A 34 -9.89 -5.52 -25.34
C ASN A 34 -10.87 -6.52 -24.70
N GLY A 35 -11.56 -6.10 -23.63
CA GLY A 35 -12.52 -6.95 -22.91
C GLY A 35 -11.89 -8.08 -22.08
N ARG A 36 -10.56 -8.08 -21.92
CA ARG A 36 -9.82 -9.03 -21.08
C ARG A 36 -9.24 -8.34 -19.86
N PHE A 37 -9.20 -9.07 -18.76
CA PHE A 37 -8.56 -8.67 -17.52
C PHE A 37 -7.13 -9.19 -17.50
N TYR A 38 -6.16 -8.31 -17.31
CA TYR A 38 -4.76 -8.63 -17.17
C TYR A 38 -4.33 -8.32 -15.75
N TYR A 39 -3.55 -9.20 -15.15
CA TYR A 39 -3.10 -9.04 -13.77
C TYR A 39 -1.68 -9.57 -13.58
N LEU A 40 -0.93 -8.92 -12.70
CA LEU A 40 0.41 -9.27 -12.28
C LEU A 40 0.35 -10.08 -10.99
N ARG A 41 0.76 -11.34 -11.03
CA ARG A 41 0.65 -12.22 -9.85
C ARG A 41 1.81 -12.01 -8.89
N SER A 42 1.52 -11.79 -7.60
CA SER A 42 2.53 -11.54 -6.56
C SER A 42 3.57 -12.67 -6.43
N LYS A 43 3.10 -13.93 -6.47
CA LYS A 43 3.94 -15.14 -6.33
C LYS A 43 5.18 -15.18 -7.21
N ASN A 44 5.06 -14.74 -8.46
CA ASN A 44 6.10 -14.95 -9.46
C ASN A 44 6.37 -13.73 -10.33
N ASN A 45 5.72 -12.61 -10.02
CA ASN A 45 5.84 -11.35 -10.74
C ASN A 45 5.62 -11.51 -12.26
N ARG A 46 4.68 -12.39 -12.66
CA ARG A 46 4.31 -12.62 -14.07
C ARG A 46 2.91 -12.11 -14.38
N TRP A 47 2.75 -11.60 -15.59
CA TRP A 47 1.46 -11.18 -16.13
C TRP A 47 0.65 -12.36 -16.65
N TYR A 48 -0.63 -12.35 -16.31
CA TYR A 48 -1.62 -13.32 -16.77
C TYR A 48 -2.84 -12.58 -17.32
N SER A 49 -3.70 -13.29 -18.05
CA SER A 49 -4.96 -12.72 -18.54
C SER A 49 -6.11 -13.70 -18.43
N THR A 50 -7.31 -13.17 -18.25
CA THR A 50 -8.56 -13.92 -18.28
C THR A 50 -9.66 -13.12 -18.98
N SER A 51 -10.61 -13.83 -19.57
CA SER A 51 -11.85 -13.25 -20.14
C SER A 51 -12.99 -13.16 -19.13
N THR A 52 -12.76 -13.57 -17.87
CA THR A 52 -13.78 -13.48 -16.82
C THR A 52 -14.15 -12.01 -16.57
N ARG A 53 -15.44 -11.69 -16.67
CA ARG A 53 -15.97 -10.33 -16.46
C ARG A 53 -16.04 -9.92 -15.00
N ASN A 54 -16.29 -10.86 -14.10
CA ASN A 54 -16.42 -10.55 -12.68
C ASN A 54 -15.05 -10.72 -12.01
N ASN A 55 -14.22 -9.68 -11.96
CA ASN A 55 -12.96 -9.74 -11.22
C ASN A 55 -13.18 -9.10 -9.86
N ASN A 56 -13.60 -9.93 -8.90
CA ASN A 56 -13.81 -9.48 -7.53
C ASN A 56 -12.44 -9.29 -6.88
N LEU A 57 -12.06 -8.01 -6.71
CA LEU A 57 -10.77 -7.58 -6.19
C LEU A 57 -10.97 -6.94 -4.82
N GLU A 58 -10.22 -7.39 -3.83
CA GLU A 58 -10.25 -6.87 -2.46
C GLU A 58 -8.88 -6.34 -2.06
N TYR A 59 -8.85 -5.08 -1.63
CA TYR A 59 -7.63 -4.40 -1.18
C TYR A 59 -7.34 -4.68 0.29
N GLY A 60 -6.11 -4.39 0.73
CA GLY A 60 -5.68 -4.58 2.11
C GLY A 60 -5.14 -5.97 2.41
N TYR A 61 -4.75 -6.69 1.36
CA TYR A 61 -4.02 -7.94 1.49
C TYR A 61 -2.52 -7.69 1.29
N TYR A 62 -1.71 -8.62 1.76
CA TYR A 62 -0.33 -8.76 1.36
C TYR A 62 -0.07 -10.21 0.97
N TYR A 63 0.91 -10.40 0.11
CA TYR A 63 1.36 -11.73 -0.25
C TYR A 63 2.40 -12.21 0.78
N ASP A 64 2.12 -13.35 1.40
CA ASP A 64 3.04 -14.05 2.29
C ASP A 64 3.86 -15.07 1.48
N ASP A 65 5.16 -14.80 1.33
CA ASP A 65 6.09 -15.66 0.60
C ASP A 65 6.30 -17.02 1.30
N ASP A 66 6.25 -17.07 2.63
CA ASP A 66 6.54 -18.27 3.42
C ASP A 66 5.40 -19.29 3.30
N ASN A 67 4.16 -18.81 3.40
CA ASN A 67 2.95 -19.64 3.29
C ASN A 67 2.40 -19.71 1.85
N ASN A 68 2.91 -18.86 0.94
CA ASN A 68 2.43 -18.71 -0.43
C ASN A 68 0.90 -18.44 -0.47
N THR A 69 0.44 -17.64 0.48
CA THR A 69 -0.97 -17.26 0.73
C THR A 69 -1.17 -15.75 0.60
N CYS A 70 -2.44 -15.35 0.50
CA CYS A 70 -2.84 -13.96 0.64
C CYS A 70 -3.42 -13.73 2.01
N GLU A 71 -2.77 -12.89 2.77
CA GLU A 71 -3.19 -12.59 4.13
C GLU A 71 -3.74 -11.18 4.20
N TYR A 72 -4.84 -11.02 4.93
CA TYR A 72 -5.40 -9.70 5.17
C TYR A 72 -4.54 -9.00 6.22
N ASN A 73 -4.23 -7.73 5.97
CA ASN A 73 -3.39 -6.95 6.87
C ASN A 73 -4.04 -6.87 8.27
N GLN A 74 -3.33 -7.39 9.28
CA GLN A 74 -3.82 -7.45 10.65
C GLN A 74 -4.07 -6.06 11.24
N THR A 75 -3.29 -5.05 10.88
CA THR A 75 -3.49 -3.66 11.32
C THR A 75 -4.84 -3.11 10.86
N LEU A 76 -5.25 -3.39 9.62
CA LEU A 76 -6.58 -3.00 9.13
C LEU A 76 -7.69 -3.73 9.88
N LYS A 77 -7.45 -5.00 10.23
CA LYS A 77 -8.41 -5.83 10.98
C LYS A 77 -8.57 -5.35 12.42
N GLU A 78 -7.48 -5.03 13.10
CA GLU A 78 -7.48 -4.56 14.49
C GLU A 78 -8.14 -3.20 14.61
N LEU A 79 -7.77 -2.25 13.74
CA LEU A 79 -8.36 -0.90 13.76
C LEU A 79 -9.78 -0.85 13.19
N HIS A 80 -10.31 -1.93 12.60
CA HIS A 80 -11.63 -1.97 11.95
C HIS A 80 -11.83 -0.85 10.91
N ILE A 81 -10.75 -0.45 10.24
CA ILE A 81 -10.74 0.60 9.22
C ILE A 81 -10.56 -0.01 7.84
N ARG A 82 -11.17 0.63 6.84
CA ARG A 82 -11.00 0.21 5.45
C ARG A 82 -9.59 0.58 4.98
N TYR A 83 -9.05 -0.21 4.06
CA TYR A 83 -7.74 0.02 3.45
C TYR A 83 -7.54 1.47 2.99
N PHE A 84 -8.51 2.02 2.25
CA PHE A 84 -8.43 3.38 1.74
C PHE A 84 -8.37 4.43 2.86
N ASP A 85 -9.17 4.24 3.93
CA ASP A 85 -9.21 5.17 5.06
C ASP A 85 -7.87 5.16 5.81
N TYR A 86 -7.23 4.00 5.96
CA TYR A 86 -5.92 3.88 6.61
C TYR A 86 -4.84 4.68 5.86
N TYR A 87 -4.72 4.48 4.55
CA TYR A 87 -3.72 5.19 3.73
C TYR A 87 -4.01 6.68 3.61
N PHE A 88 -5.29 7.07 3.61
CA PHE A 88 -5.67 8.47 3.69
C PHE A 88 -5.19 9.12 5.00
N LEU A 89 -5.41 8.45 6.15
CA LEU A 89 -4.94 8.93 7.45
C LEU A 89 -3.41 9.00 7.53
N TRP A 90 -2.72 8.01 6.95
CA TRP A 90 -1.26 8.00 6.84
C TRP A 90 -0.73 9.15 5.97
N GLY A 91 -1.39 9.45 4.85
CA GLY A 91 -1.04 10.60 4.02
C GLY A 91 -1.27 11.92 4.74
N LEU A 92 -2.39 12.04 5.45
CA LEU A 92 -2.74 13.23 6.22
C LEU A 92 -1.76 13.47 7.38
N SER A 93 -1.38 12.42 8.11
CA SER A 93 -0.42 12.54 9.21
C SER A 93 0.95 12.98 8.69
N GLY A 94 1.41 12.42 7.57
CA GLY A 94 2.63 12.86 6.89
C GLY A 94 2.59 14.33 6.47
N LEU A 95 1.46 14.78 5.91
CA LEU A 95 1.26 16.18 5.54
C LEU A 95 1.34 17.12 6.75
N LEU A 96 0.68 16.78 7.85
CA LEU A 96 0.69 17.59 9.09
C LEU A 96 2.09 17.68 9.71
N ILE A 97 2.83 16.58 9.73
CA ILE A 97 4.22 16.56 10.20
C ILE A 97 5.12 17.40 9.29
N GLY A 98 4.93 17.31 7.96
CA GLY A 98 5.67 18.13 7.00
C GLY A 98 5.45 19.63 7.22
N PHE A 99 4.19 20.05 7.40
CA PHE A 99 3.85 21.44 7.69
C PHE A 99 4.43 21.93 9.01
N SER A 100 4.37 21.14 10.08
CA SER A 100 4.88 21.54 11.40
C SER A 100 6.40 21.74 11.40
N VAL A 101 7.14 20.86 10.71
CA VAL A 101 8.58 20.99 10.53
C VAL A 101 8.93 22.24 9.73
N LEU A 102 8.21 22.51 8.64
CA LEU A 102 8.47 23.66 7.77
C LEU A 102 8.24 24.99 8.52
N ILE A 103 7.16 25.09 9.29
CA ILE A 103 6.89 26.25 10.15
C ILE A 103 7.98 26.39 11.22
N GLY A 104 8.40 25.29 11.85
CA GLY A 104 9.48 25.29 12.84
C GLY A 104 10.80 25.82 12.28
N PHE A 105 11.16 25.43 11.05
CA PHE A 105 12.34 25.96 10.36
C PHE A 105 12.23 27.46 10.06
N ILE A 106 11.08 27.93 9.59
CA ILE A 106 10.86 29.36 9.33
C ILE A 106 11.03 30.18 10.62
N LEU A 107 10.41 29.73 11.72
CA LEU A 107 10.51 30.42 13.01
C LEU A 107 11.95 30.47 13.52
N ALA A 108 12.72 29.38 13.37
CA ALA A 108 14.11 29.31 13.80
C ALA A 108 15.07 30.18 12.96
N ILE A 109 14.72 30.50 11.71
CA ILE A 109 15.51 31.42 10.87
C ILE A 109 15.17 32.87 11.18
N LEU A 110 13.92 33.16 11.58
CA LEU A 110 13.45 34.50 11.91
C LEU A 110 13.82 34.94 13.33
N SER A 111 14.13 34.01 14.23
CA SER A 111 14.61 34.26 15.60
C SER A 111 16.11 34.52 15.65
#